data_AF-A0A4R2B519-F1
#
_entry.id   AF-A0A4R2B519-F1
#
_cell.length_a   1.000
_cell.length_b   1.000
_cell.length_c   1.000
_cell.angle_alpha   90.00
_cell.angle_beta   90.00
_cell.angle_gamma   90.00
#
_symmetry.space_group_name_H-M   'P 1'
#
loop_
_entity.id
_entity.type
_entity.pdbx_description
1 polymer ?
#
loop_
_entity_poly.entity_id
_entity_poly.type
_entity_poly.pdbx_seq_one_letter_code
_entity_poly.pdbx_strand_id
1 'polypeptide(L)' 'MRTLRQINAVYEKILCSDMNERVKKKKFASLIREIKKDYHIPLIINKDWEQDHLEVMALYRKIEISRDS' A
#
# COMPACT_ATOMS: atom_id res chain seq x y z
N MET A 1 9.15 6.64 -9.50
CA MET A 1 8.09 5.64 -9.38
C MET A 1 8.70 4.34 -8.91
N ARG A 2 8.20 3.74 -7.82
CA ARG A 2 8.64 2.40 -7.39
C ARG A 2 7.77 1.34 -8.06
N THR A 3 8.38 0.21 -8.41
CA THR A 3 7.61 -0.97 -8.87
C THR A 3 6.83 -1.59 -7.71
N LEU A 4 5.78 -2.38 -8.01
CA LEU A 4 5.00 -3.07 -6.96
C LEU A 4 5.88 -3.92 -6.07
N ARG A 5 6.87 -4.61 -6.66
CA ARG A 5 7.87 -5.40 -5.92
C ARG A 5 8.68 -4.53 -4.95
N GLN A 6 9.09 -3.33 -5.36
CA GLN A 6 9.82 -2.41 -4.50
C GLN A 6 8.93 -1.86 -3.38
N ILE A 7 7.66 -1.55 -3.67
CA ILE A 7 6.69 -1.10 -2.66
C ILE A 7 6.45 -2.23 -1.65
N ASN A 8 6.27 -3.48 -2.10
CA ASN A 8 6.10 -4.63 -1.22
C ASN A 8 7.34 -4.85 -0.33
N ALA A 9 8.55 -4.72 -0.87
CA ALA A 9 9.77 -4.82 -0.07
C ALA A 9 9.88 -3.72 1.00
N VAL A 10 9.39 -2.50 0.71
CA VAL A 10 9.34 -1.42 1.72
C VAL A 10 8.26 -1.71 2.77
N TYR A 11 7.10 -2.23 2.36
CA TYR A 11 6.05 -2.67 3.26
C TYR A 11 6.56 -3.72 4.26
N GLU A 12 7.21 -4.78 3.77
CA GLU A 12 7.77 -5.85 4.61
C GLU A 12 8.82 -5.31 5.59
N LYS A 13 9.69 -4.40 5.12
CA LYS A 13 10.67 -3.73 5.99
C LYS A 13 10.02 -2.91 7.10
N ILE A 14 8.89 -2.25 6.85
CA ILE A 14 8.16 -1.50 7.88
C ILE A 14 7.49 -2.48 8.86
N LEU A 15 6.86 -3.54 8.33
CA LEU A 15 6.16 -4.55 9.12
C LEU A 15 7.09 -5.23 10.13
N CYS A 16 8.24 -5.72 9.67
CA CYS A 16 9.23 -6.42 10.47
C CYS A 16 10.16 -5.52 11.29
N SER A 17 9.99 -4.20 11.25
CA SER A 17 10.83 -3.28 12.03
C SER A 17 10.43 -3.19 13.50
N ASP A 18 11.40 -2.85 14.35
CA ASP A 18 11.19 -2.52 15.77
C ASP A 18 10.66 -1.10 16.00
N MET A 19 10.13 -0.44 14.96
CA MET A 19 9.50 0.87 15.08
C MET A 19 8.22 0.75 15.92
N ASN A 20 7.93 1.77 16.73
CA ASN A 20 6.64 1.84 17.41
C ASN A 20 5.47 1.94 16.41
N GLU A 21 4.30 1.49 16.85
CA GLU A 21 3.10 1.41 16.01
C GLU A 21 2.70 2.76 15.39
N ARG A 22 2.84 3.87 16.14
CA ARG A 22 2.52 5.20 15.62
C ARG A 22 3.40 5.58 14.43
N VAL A 23 4.68 5.21 14.46
CA VAL A 23 5.62 5.43 13.36
C VAL A 23 5.31 4.50 12.19
N LYS A 24 5.00 3.22 12.45
CA LYS A 24 4.58 2.28 11.40
C LYS A 24 3.35 2.76 10.66
N LYS A 25 2.29 3.18 11.37
CA LYS A 25 1.06 3.74 10.78
C LYS A 25 1.34 4.95 9.88
N LYS A 26 2.21 5.87 10.31
CA LYS A 26 2.64 7.00 9.47
C LYS A 26 3.34 6.56 8.19
N LYS A 27 4.22 5.56 8.28
CA LYS A 27 4.93 5.02 7.11
C LYS A 27 4.00 4.28 6.16
N PHE A 28 3.07 3.47 6.67
CA PHE A 28 2.03 2.83 5.85
C PHE A 28 1.13 3.85 5.16
N ALA A 29 0.73 4.93 5.86
CA ALA A 29 -0.02 6.02 5.22
C ALA A 29 0.76 6.69 4.09
N SER A 30 2.07 6.88 4.24
CA SER A 30 2.93 7.36 3.16
C SER A 30 2.99 6.39 1.98
N LEU A 31 3.10 5.09 2.27
CA LEU A 31 3.15 4.04 1.25
C LEU A 31 1.83 3.94 0.45
N ILE A 32 0.69 4.13 1.14
CA ILE A 32 -0.63 4.24 0.53
C ILE A 32 -0.73 5.46 -0.39
N ARG A 33 -0.21 6.63 0.02
CA ARG A 33 -0.21 7.82 -0.84
C ARG A 33 0.64 7.60 -2.09
N GLU A 34 1.76 6.90 -1.95
CA GLU A 34 2.63 6.55 -3.07
C GLU A 34 1.94 5.60 -4.05
N ILE A 35 1.37 4.48 -3.58
CA ILE A 35 0.70 3.52 -4.48
C ILE A 35 -0.52 4.13 -5.18
N LYS A 36 -1.30 4.97 -4.47
CA LYS A 36 -2.44 5.70 -5.08
C LYS A 36 -1.98 6.63 -6.20
N LYS A 37 -0.88 7.35 -5.98
CA LYS A 37 -0.33 8.29 -6.97
C LYS A 37 0.31 7.58 -8.15
N ASP A 38 1.16 6.60 -7.89
CA ASP A 38 2.00 5.94 -8.90
C ASP A 38 1.19 4.96 -9.78
N TYR A 39 0.13 4.36 -9.25
CA TYR A 39 -0.75 3.44 -9.99
C TYR A 39 -2.12 4.03 -10.32
N HIS A 40 -2.29 5.34 -10.15
CA HIS A 40 -3.52 6.07 -10.50
C HIS A 40 -4.79 5.42 -9.94
N ILE A 41 -4.74 4.95 -8.70
CA ILE A 41 -5.90 4.30 -8.06
C ILE A 41 -7.04 5.32 -7.97
N PRO A 42 -8.21 5.06 -8.58
CA PRO A 42 -9.33 5.99 -8.55
C PRO A 42 -9.89 6.11 -7.15
N LEU A 43 -10.52 7.26 -6.87
CA LEU A 43 -11.20 7.50 -5.59
C LEU A 43 -12.38 6.54 -5.37
N ILE A 44 -13.04 6.16 -6.46
CA ILE A 44 -14.12 5.18 -6.49
C ILE A 44 -13.61 4.00 -7.31
N ILE A 45 -13.39 2.86 -6.64
CA ILE A 45 -12.90 1.64 -7.27
C ILE A 45 -14.12 0.87 -7.77
N ASN A 46 -14.23 0.70 -9.08
CA ASN A 46 -15.23 -0.18 -9.69
C ASN A 46 -14.62 -1.56 -9.97
N LYS A 47 -15.50 -2.54 -10.25
CA LYS A 47 -15.08 -3.93 -10.49
C LYS A 47 -14.14 -4.07 -11.67
N ASP A 48 -14.39 -3.32 -12.75
CA ASP A 48 -13.62 -3.42 -13.98
C ASP A 48 -12.16 -2.96 -13.75
N TRP A 49 -11.98 -1.83 -13.07
CA TRP A 49 -10.65 -1.34 -12.72
C TRP A 49 -9.92 -2.28 -11.76
N GLU A 50 -10.64 -2.85 -10.78
CA GLU A 50 -10.06 -3.82 -9.85
C GLU A 50 -9.60 -5.10 -10.55
N GLN A 51 -10.35 -5.61 -11.54
CA GLN A 51 -9.96 -6.78 -12.31
C GLN A 51 -8.67 -6.56 -13.11
N ASP A 52 -8.48 -5.36 -13.65
CA ASP A 52 -7.27 -5.01 -14.40
C ASP A 52 -6.05 -4.75 -13.49
N HIS A 53 -6.27 -4.46 -12.20
CA HIS A 53 -5.23 -4.02 -11.26
C HIS A 53 -5.17 -4.88 -9.98
N LEU A 54 -5.49 -6.17 -10.09
CA LEU A 54 -5.58 -7.09 -8.94
C LEU A 54 -4.32 -7.08 -8.06
N GLU A 55 -3.13 -7.05 -8.65
CA GLU A 55 -1.86 -7.04 -7.90
C GLU A 55 -1.66 -5.75 -7.12
N VAL A 56 -2.00 -4.60 -7.73
CA VAL A 56 -1.96 -3.29 -7.08
C VAL A 56 -2.93 -3.27 -5.90
N MET A 57 -4.15 -3.77 -6.12
CA MET A 57 -5.20 -3.80 -5.11
C MET A 57 -4.92 -4.75 -3.95
N ALA A 58 -4.33 -5.91 -4.24
CA ALA A 58 -3.89 -6.84 -3.21
C ALA A 58 -2.85 -6.19 -2.28
N LEU A 59 -1.86 -5.49 -2.84
CA LEU A 59 -0.84 -4.80 -2.06
C LEU A 59 -1.42 -3.58 -1.31
N TYR A 60 -2.26 -2.79 -1.97
CA TYR A 60 -2.96 -1.66 -1.36
C TYR A 60 -3.73 -2.08 -0.11
N ARG A 61 -4.56 -3.13 -0.23
CA ARG A 61 -5.36 -3.67 0.88
C ARG A 61 -4.50 -4.20 2.02
N LYS A 62 -3.39 -4.91 1.71
CA LYS A 62 -2.44 -5.37 2.74
C LYS A 62 -1.90 -4.21 3.57
N ILE A 63 -1.46 -3.14 2.91
CA ILE A 63 -0.91 -1.96 3.59
C ILE A 63 -2.00 -1.24 4.40
N GLU A 64 -3.21 -1.14 3.86
CA GLU A 64 -4.35 -0.50 4.54
C GLU A 64 -4.75 -1.25 5.81
N ILE A 65 -4.87 -2.57 5.75
CA ILE A 65 -5.15 -3.42 6.92
C ILE A 65 -4.06 -3.24 7.99
N SER A 66 -2.77 -3.28 7.60
CA SER A 66 -1.66 -3.11 8.55
C SER A 66 -1.58 -1.69 9.15
N ARG A 67 -2.15 -0.68 8.50
CA ARG A 67 -2.25 0.67 9.05
C ARG A 67 -3.34 0.75 10.13
N ASP A 68 -4.44 0.05 9.92
CA ASP A 68 -5.65 0.17 10.74
C ASP A 68 -5.68 -0.85 11.90
N SER A 69 -4.85 -1.91 11.86
CA SER A 69 -4.52 -2.75 13.02
C SER A 69 -3.75 -1.96 14.08
#